data_AF-A0A845DVJ5-F1
#
_entry.id   AF-A0A845DVJ5-F1
#
_cell.length_a   1.000
_cell.length_b   1.000
_cell.length_c   1.000
_cell.angle_alpha   90.00
_cell.angle_beta   90.00
_cell.angle_gamma   90.00
#
_symmetry.space_group_name_H-M   'P 1'
#
loop_
_entity.id
_entity.type
_entity.pdbx_description
1 polymer ?
#
loop_
_entity_poly.entity_id
_entity_poly.type
_entity_poly.pdbx_seq_one_letter_code
_entity_poly.pdbx_strand_id
1 'polypeptide(L)'
;MDIEHFTGLCKNQDTEIDARIPPDSTYTIFDSTDGRTYSGLITLRNFNDLLTPASIEFSFGYSKMKKSVSLNPGQAVTIPFENTQTIDIINNDLETRADIEYTICTILSSYHGKYERTTALCTVADPDIDVDLSPGSEYTIFTSTTNKDYTGMISLDEVGSITTPDLSLTLTFLSHAGESRTFVVLNEQGITIPFTNIKEIRVRNNSSVSEYDFDYAICVFLPDPAAGKESLCSQDCPDIISFIPAATTASIFRGKKCESYSGMLSIESLDEPITIKFIPAKPSKDRLIFALEVGNSITIPFENVKEIQVTNDSAVDEISLQTQFCVFLEDNSTKSYR
;
A
#
# COMPACT_ATOMS: atom_id res chain seq x y z
N MET A 1 14.30 -23.45 10.94
CA MET A 1 14.82 -22.55 9.89
C MET A 1 13.54 -21.97 9.34
N ASP A 2 13.02 -20.92 9.98
CA ASP A 2 11.63 -20.51 9.84
C ASP A 2 11.57 -18.98 9.91
N ILE A 3 11.24 -18.37 8.77
CA ILE A 3 10.97 -16.94 8.64
C ILE A 3 9.48 -16.77 8.99
N GLU A 4 9.19 -16.53 10.27
CA GLU A 4 7.85 -16.13 10.74
C GLU A 4 7.99 -15.00 11.75
N HIS A 5 8.18 -13.77 11.29
CA HIS A 5 7.96 -12.60 12.14
C HIS A 5 7.25 -11.49 11.35
N PHE A 6 5.92 -11.66 11.28
CA PHE A 6 4.87 -10.66 11.46
C PHE A 6 5.22 -9.20 11.13
N THR A 7 5.27 -8.95 9.82
CA THR A 7 4.76 -7.77 9.15
C THR A 7 4.02 -8.32 7.93
N GLY A 8 2.80 -7.84 7.64
CA GLY A 8 2.04 -8.22 6.46
C GLY A 8 2.66 -7.68 5.17
N LEU A 9 3.95 -7.96 4.93
CA LEU A 9 4.57 -7.81 3.63
C LEU A 9 4.05 -8.96 2.78
N CYS A 10 3.42 -8.62 1.66
CA CYS A 10 2.87 -9.63 0.79
C CYS A 10 3.99 -10.52 0.31
N LYS A 11 3.83 -11.80 0.61
CA LYS A 11 4.60 -12.82 -0.06
C LYS A 11 3.95 -12.90 -1.45
N ASN A 12 4.65 -12.41 -2.48
CA ASN A 12 4.25 -12.61 -3.87
C ASN A 12 3.81 -14.07 -4.02
N GLN A 13 2.52 -14.29 -4.25
CA GLN A 13 2.08 -15.50 -4.92
C GLN A 13 2.21 -15.15 -6.40
N ASP A 14 3.32 -15.59 -6.97
CA ASP A 14 3.69 -15.68 -8.39
C ASP A 14 3.04 -14.67 -9.35
N THR A 15 3.89 -13.80 -9.93
CA THR A 15 3.61 -12.79 -10.96
C THR A 15 3.39 -13.38 -12.36
N GLU A 16 2.66 -14.49 -12.49
CA GLU A 16 2.22 -15.00 -13.79
C GLU A 16 0.76 -14.63 -14.03
N ILE A 17 0.38 -14.44 -15.31
CA ILE A 17 -0.99 -14.11 -15.74
C ILE A 17 -1.94 -15.23 -15.26
N ASP A 18 -2.61 -15.02 -14.12
CA ASP A 18 -3.24 -16.11 -13.36
C ASP A 18 -4.74 -16.33 -13.65
N ALA A 19 -5.45 -15.37 -14.25
CA ALA A 19 -6.88 -15.51 -14.54
C ALA A 19 -7.24 -15.21 -16.00
N ARG A 20 -7.51 -16.28 -16.77
CA ARG A 20 -8.18 -16.21 -18.08
C ARG A 20 -9.63 -16.64 -17.91
N ILE A 21 -10.53 -15.68 -17.86
CA ILE A 21 -11.93 -15.88 -17.48
C ILE A 21 -12.78 -15.86 -18.76
N PRO A 22 -13.37 -16.99 -19.16
CA PRO A 22 -14.25 -17.05 -20.33
C PRO A 22 -15.43 -16.05 -20.24
N PRO A 23 -16.10 -15.75 -21.38
CA PRO A 23 -17.34 -14.98 -21.36
C PRO A 23 -18.41 -15.61 -20.46
N ASP A 24 -19.22 -14.76 -19.81
CA ASP A 24 -20.32 -15.14 -18.90
C ASP A 24 -19.93 -16.21 -17.88
N SER A 25 -18.77 -16.03 -17.25
CA SER A 25 -18.21 -17.02 -16.33
C SER A 25 -17.63 -16.41 -15.07
N THR A 26 -17.39 -17.27 -14.07
CA THR A 26 -16.85 -16.91 -12.77
C THR A 26 -15.57 -17.68 -12.53
N TYR A 27 -14.56 -17.00 -11.99
CA TYR A 27 -13.26 -17.56 -11.65
C TYR A 27 -12.92 -17.22 -10.20
N THR A 28 -12.69 -18.24 -9.38
CA THR A 28 -12.34 -18.06 -7.97
C THR A 28 -10.83 -17.86 -7.84
N ILE A 29 -10.43 -16.68 -7.40
CA ILE A 29 -9.03 -16.28 -7.23
C ILE A 29 -8.54 -16.44 -5.78
N PHE A 30 -9.48 -16.59 -4.84
CA PHE A 30 -9.17 -16.87 -3.45
C PHE A 30 -10.25 -17.78 -2.87
N ASP A 31 -9.84 -18.88 -2.25
CA ASP A 31 -10.71 -19.78 -1.49
C ASP A 31 -10.02 -20.23 -0.20
N SER A 32 -10.66 -19.96 0.92
CA SER A 32 -10.24 -20.38 2.25
C SER A 32 -10.50 -21.87 2.44
N THR A 33 -9.52 -22.68 2.03
CA THR A 33 -9.57 -24.16 2.14
C THR A 33 -9.70 -24.69 3.57
N ASP A 34 -9.39 -23.87 4.59
CA ASP A 34 -9.51 -24.23 6.00
C ASP A 34 -10.84 -23.76 6.65
N GLY A 35 -11.72 -23.14 5.86
CA GLY A 35 -13.03 -22.65 6.28
C GLY A 35 -12.99 -21.39 7.15
N ARG A 36 -11.82 -20.77 7.34
CA ARG A 36 -11.68 -19.54 8.12
C ARG A 36 -11.87 -18.30 7.26
N THR A 37 -11.89 -17.13 7.89
CA THR A 37 -12.03 -15.84 7.20
C THR A 37 -10.71 -15.07 7.23
N TYR A 38 -10.47 -14.32 6.16
CA TYR A 38 -9.25 -13.54 5.94
C TYR A 38 -9.57 -12.08 5.62
N SER A 39 -8.69 -11.19 6.05
CA SER A 39 -8.68 -9.79 5.67
C SER A 39 -7.44 -9.53 4.81
N GLY A 40 -7.50 -8.57 3.90
CA GLY A 40 -6.46 -8.45 2.89
C GLY A 40 -6.56 -7.26 1.97
N LEU A 41 -5.60 -7.17 1.06
CA LEU A 41 -5.58 -6.29 -0.10
C LEU A 41 -5.53 -7.16 -1.35
N ILE A 42 -6.29 -6.79 -2.37
CA ILE A 42 -6.15 -7.35 -3.70
C ILE A 42 -5.93 -6.24 -4.71
N THR A 43 -4.96 -6.41 -5.59
CA THR A 43 -4.76 -5.57 -6.77
C THR A 43 -5.13 -6.38 -8.00
N LEU A 44 -5.89 -5.77 -8.92
CA LEU A 44 -6.30 -6.37 -10.19
C LEU A 44 -5.85 -5.49 -11.34
N ARG A 45 -5.22 -6.04 -12.37
CA ARG A 45 -4.80 -5.35 -13.60
C ARG A 45 -5.41 -6.01 -14.84
N ASN A 46 -5.94 -5.21 -15.75
CA ASN A 46 -6.48 -5.71 -17.03
C ASN A 46 -5.41 -5.69 -18.12
N PHE A 47 -5.08 -6.86 -18.67
CA PHE A 47 -4.12 -7.04 -19.76
C PHE A 47 -4.77 -7.18 -21.14
N ASN A 48 -6.09 -7.14 -21.22
CA ASN A 48 -6.74 -7.08 -22.52
C ASN A 48 -6.46 -5.72 -23.19
N ASP A 49 -6.29 -5.72 -24.52
CA ASP A 49 -6.26 -4.51 -25.35
C ASP A 49 -7.61 -3.76 -25.40
N LEU A 50 -8.64 -4.27 -24.71
CA LEU A 50 -9.99 -3.73 -24.65
C LEU A 50 -10.47 -3.58 -23.21
N LEU A 51 -11.44 -2.68 -22.99
CA LEU A 51 -12.11 -2.51 -21.71
C LEU A 51 -12.74 -3.84 -21.29
N THR A 52 -12.43 -4.28 -20.07
CA THR A 52 -12.97 -5.51 -19.50
C THR A 52 -13.94 -5.18 -18.38
N PRO A 53 -15.27 -5.23 -18.61
CA PRO A 53 -16.25 -5.03 -17.56
C PRO A 53 -16.34 -6.25 -16.64
N ALA A 54 -15.46 -6.31 -15.63
CA ALA A 54 -15.50 -7.34 -14.60
C ALA A 54 -16.42 -6.93 -13.44
N SER A 55 -16.88 -7.91 -12.66
CA SER A 55 -17.37 -7.66 -11.31
C SER A 55 -16.67 -8.60 -10.36
N ILE A 56 -16.40 -8.13 -9.15
CA ILE A 56 -15.74 -8.93 -8.12
C ILE A 56 -16.77 -9.21 -7.05
N GLU A 57 -16.90 -10.47 -6.67
CA GLU A 57 -17.77 -10.91 -5.59
C GLU A 57 -16.91 -11.41 -4.43
N PHE A 58 -17.10 -10.80 -3.27
CA PHE A 58 -16.50 -11.19 -2.01
C PHE A 58 -17.53 -11.98 -1.20
N SER A 59 -17.21 -13.20 -0.79
CA SER A 59 -18.08 -14.02 0.06
C SER A 59 -17.57 -14.07 1.51
N PHE A 60 -18.45 -13.83 2.48
CA PHE A 60 -18.19 -13.81 3.92
C PHE A 60 -19.06 -14.86 4.63
N GLY A 61 -18.70 -16.14 4.52
CA GLY A 61 -19.58 -17.21 5.03
C GLY A 61 -20.86 -17.30 4.21
N TYR A 62 -22.00 -16.95 4.83
CA TYR A 62 -23.32 -17.02 4.19
C TYR A 62 -23.74 -15.72 3.50
N SER A 63 -23.02 -14.61 3.69
CA SER A 63 -23.28 -13.35 2.99
C SER A 63 -22.31 -13.18 1.82
N LYS A 64 -22.79 -12.56 0.74
CA LYS A 64 -21.96 -12.17 -0.40
C LYS A 64 -22.13 -10.68 -0.65
N MET A 65 -21.04 -10.02 -1.02
CA MET A 65 -21.01 -8.63 -1.46
C MET A 65 -20.43 -8.59 -2.86
N LYS A 66 -21.15 -7.93 -3.77
CA LYS A 66 -20.67 -7.69 -5.13
C LYS A 66 -20.18 -6.26 -5.26
N LYS A 67 -18.99 -6.09 -5.83
CA LYS A 67 -18.44 -4.82 -6.24
C LYS A 67 -18.16 -4.88 -7.74
N SER A 68 -18.86 -4.05 -8.51
CA SER A 68 -18.55 -3.89 -9.93
C SER A 68 -17.31 -3.02 -10.08
N VAL A 69 -16.39 -3.46 -10.93
CA VAL A 69 -15.14 -2.76 -11.23
C VAL A 69 -14.94 -2.81 -12.74
N SER A 70 -14.85 -1.65 -13.37
CA SER A 70 -14.49 -1.57 -14.78
C SER A 70 -13.00 -1.28 -14.89
N LEU A 71 -12.26 -2.17 -15.53
CA LEU A 71 -10.83 -2.02 -15.76
C LEU A 71 -10.58 -1.76 -17.24
N ASN A 72 -10.12 -0.56 -17.61
CA ASN A 72 -9.64 -0.34 -18.98
C ASN A 72 -8.30 -1.06 -19.21
N PRO A 73 -7.84 -1.23 -20.45
CA PRO A 73 -6.51 -1.77 -20.76
C PRO A 73 -5.42 -1.05 -19.97
N GLY A 74 -4.45 -1.79 -19.43
CA GLY A 74 -3.30 -1.22 -18.71
C GLY A 74 -3.63 -0.70 -17.30
N GLN A 75 -4.88 -0.80 -16.84
CA GLN A 75 -5.28 -0.24 -15.55
C GLN A 75 -5.25 -1.24 -14.43
N ALA A 76 -4.88 -0.74 -13.25
CA ALA A 76 -4.97 -1.47 -12.00
C ALA A 76 -5.89 -0.80 -10.97
N VAL A 77 -6.62 -1.62 -10.21
CA VAL A 77 -7.31 -1.18 -9.00
C VAL A 77 -6.90 -2.02 -7.80
N THR A 78 -6.69 -1.36 -6.67
CA THR A 78 -6.47 -2.00 -5.38
C THR A 78 -7.70 -1.90 -4.49
N ILE A 79 -8.04 -3.01 -3.85
CA ILE A 79 -9.28 -3.20 -3.09
C ILE A 79 -8.97 -3.89 -1.76
N PRO A 80 -9.22 -3.25 -0.60
CA PRO A 80 -9.17 -3.92 0.68
C PRO A 80 -10.43 -4.76 0.92
N PHE A 81 -10.25 -5.86 1.66
CA PHE A 81 -11.34 -6.73 2.09
C PHE A 81 -11.12 -7.21 3.53
N GLU A 82 -12.21 -7.56 4.20
CA GLU A 82 -12.19 -8.04 5.59
C GLU A 82 -13.09 -9.26 5.74
N ASN A 83 -12.76 -10.20 6.62
CA ASN A 83 -13.61 -11.34 6.98
C ASN A 83 -14.10 -12.20 5.79
N THR A 84 -13.30 -12.29 4.74
CA THR A 84 -13.66 -12.93 3.46
C THR A 84 -13.22 -14.40 3.45
N GLN A 85 -14.05 -15.27 2.89
CA GLN A 85 -13.74 -16.69 2.66
C GLN A 85 -13.39 -16.96 1.20
N THR A 86 -14.13 -16.37 0.26
CA THR A 86 -13.84 -16.51 -1.17
C THR A 86 -13.86 -15.16 -1.87
N ILE A 87 -13.05 -15.04 -2.92
CA ILE A 87 -13.08 -13.92 -3.86
C ILE A 87 -13.21 -14.49 -5.25
N ASP A 88 -14.25 -14.06 -5.93
CA ASP A 88 -14.61 -14.49 -7.27
C ASP A 88 -14.55 -13.30 -8.23
N ILE A 89 -13.90 -13.47 -9.37
CA ILE A 89 -14.01 -12.53 -10.50
C ILE A 89 -15.07 -13.07 -11.46
N ILE A 90 -16.05 -12.23 -11.78
CA ILE A 90 -17.16 -12.51 -12.68
C ILE A 90 -16.93 -11.70 -13.96
N ASN A 91 -16.71 -12.40 -15.07
CA ASN A 91 -16.75 -11.79 -16.38
C ASN A 91 -18.21 -11.71 -16.86
N ASN A 92 -18.78 -10.51 -16.84
CA ASN A 92 -20.16 -10.30 -17.29
C ASN A 92 -20.26 -10.02 -18.79
N ASP A 93 -19.14 -10.01 -19.51
CA ASP A 93 -19.15 -9.88 -20.96
C ASP A 93 -19.57 -11.21 -21.60
N LEU A 94 -20.44 -11.13 -22.61
CA LEU A 94 -21.03 -12.31 -23.25
C LEU A 94 -20.18 -12.85 -24.41
N GLU A 95 -19.22 -12.07 -24.91
CA GLU A 95 -18.51 -12.37 -26.16
C GLU A 95 -17.00 -12.45 -25.95
N THR A 96 -16.46 -11.67 -25.02
CA THR A 96 -15.02 -11.50 -24.80
C THR A 96 -14.58 -12.14 -23.50
N ARG A 97 -13.38 -12.72 -23.53
CA ARG A 97 -12.74 -13.23 -22.32
C ARG A 97 -12.09 -12.07 -21.56
N ALA A 98 -11.97 -12.21 -20.25
CA ALA A 98 -11.21 -11.32 -19.39
C ALA A 98 -9.85 -11.94 -19.08
N ASP A 99 -8.75 -11.28 -19.47
CA ASP A 99 -7.40 -11.65 -19.05
C ASP A 99 -6.95 -10.65 -17.96
N ILE A 100 -6.91 -11.13 -16.70
CA ILE A 100 -6.67 -10.31 -15.50
C ILE A 100 -5.47 -10.86 -14.73
N GLU A 101 -4.52 -9.98 -14.42
CA GLU A 101 -3.47 -10.23 -13.44
C GLU A 101 -3.97 -9.79 -12.05
N TYR A 102 -3.61 -10.54 -11.00
CA TYR A 102 -3.96 -10.16 -9.66
C TYR A 102 -2.87 -10.49 -8.64
N THR A 103 -2.74 -9.60 -7.65
CA THR A 103 -1.89 -9.81 -6.48
C THR A 103 -2.76 -9.80 -5.25
N ILE A 104 -2.67 -10.82 -4.40
CA ILE A 104 -3.47 -10.91 -3.17
C ILE A 104 -2.59 -11.04 -1.92
N CYS A 105 -2.94 -10.22 -0.94
CA CYS A 105 -2.29 -10.12 0.35
C CYS A 105 -3.29 -10.46 1.43
N THR A 106 -3.06 -11.50 2.24
CA THR A 106 -4.04 -11.92 3.25
C THR A 106 -3.45 -12.10 4.64
N ILE A 107 -4.27 -11.82 5.65
CA ILE A 107 -4.06 -12.15 7.05
C ILE A 107 -5.33 -12.79 7.61
N LEU A 108 -5.17 -13.79 8.47
CA LEU A 108 -6.30 -14.50 9.07
C LEU A 108 -7.11 -13.56 10.00
N SER A 109 -8.40 -13.36 9.73
CA SER A 109 -9.23 -12.35 10.41
C SER A 109 -9.38 -12.58 11.92
N SER A 110 -9.33 -13.83 12.40
CA SER A 110 -9.39 -14.11 13.84
C SER A 110 -8.17 -13.63 14.62
N TYR A 111 -7.05 -13.31 13.94
CA TYR A 111 -5.92 -12.64 14.60
C TYR A 111 -6.27 -11.21 15.04
N HIS A 112 -7.14 -10.50 14.31
CA HIS A 112 -7.62 -9.17 14.72
C HIS A 112 -8.38 -9.19 16.06
N GLY A 113 -9.01 -10.33 16.42
CA GLY A 113 -9.82 -10.43 17.64
C GLY A 113 -9.05 -10.91 18.88
N LYS A 114 -7.85 -11.47 18.73
CA LYS A 114 -7.09 -12.06 19.85
C LYS A 114 -5.77 -11.35 20.14
N TYR A 115 -5.30 -10.51 19.22
CA TYR A 115 -4.17 -9.61 19.40
C TYR A 115 -4.59 -8.24 18.85
N GLU A 116 -4.62 -7.23 19.72
CA GLU A 116 -4.96 -5.82 19.45
C GLU A 116 -3.93 -5.11 18.54
N ARG A 117 -3.43 -5.77 17.51
CA ARG A 117 -2.37 -5.24 16.65
C ARG A 117 -2.96 -4.58 15.42
N THR A 118 -2.52 -3.35 15.20
CA THR A 118 -2.74 -2.65 13.93
C THR A 118 -1.88 -3.34 12.88
N THR A 119 -2.52 -4.06 11.96
CA THR A 119 -1.82 -4.70 10.84
C THR A 119 -1.85 -3.77 9.64
N ALA A 120 -0.68 -3.43 9.12
CA ALA A 120 -0.55 -2.82 7.80
C ALA A 120 -0.54 -3.92 6.74
N LEU A 121 -1.28 -3.69 5.66
CA LEU A 121 -1.27 -4.47 4.43
C LEU A 121 -0.72 -3.59 3.32
N CYS A 122 0.20 -4.09 2.50
CA CYS A 122 0.87 -3.32 1.45
C CYS A 122 0.88 -4.08 0.13
N THR A 123 0.63 -3.47 -1.02
CA THR A 123 0.61 -4.11 -2.35
C THR A 123 1.97 -4.57 -2.91
N VAL A 124 2.94 -4.90 -2.05
CA VAL A 124 4.35 -5.24 -2.35
C VAL A 124 5.27 -3.99 -2.36
N ALA A 125 6.54 -4.20 -1.97
CA ALA A 125 7.58 -3.17 -1.88
C ALA A 125 8.39 -3.01 -3.18
N ASP A 126 7.95 -3.68 -4.25
CA ASP A 126 8.51 -3.62 -5.60
C ASP A 126 7.43 -2.99 -6.50
N PRO A 127 7.65 -1.82 -7.09
CA PRO A 127 6.68 -1.10 -7.89
C PRO A 127 6.53 -1.77 -9.27
N ASP A 128 5.82 -2.89 -9.35
CA ASP A 128 5.51 -3.54 -10.65
C ASP A 128 4.07 -3.23 -11.12
N ILE A 129 3.32 -2.35 -10.42
CA ILE A 129 1.96 -1.96 -10.83
C ILE A 129 2.04 -0.75 -11.77
N ASP A 130 2.44 -1.05 -12.99
CA ASP A 130 2.48 -0.10 -14.11
C ASP A 130 1.04 0.25 -14.56
N VAL A 131 0.76 1.55 -14.62
CA VAL A 131 -0.53 2.11 -15.03
C VAL A 131 -0.37 3.11 -16.16
N ASP A 132 -0.95 2.76 -17.31
CA ASP A 132 -1.09 3.65 -18.46
C ASP A 132 -2.34 4.55 -18.36
N LEU A 133 -2.14 5.86 -18.30
CA LEU A 133 -3.22 6.85 -18.27
C LEU A 133 -3.31 7.65 -19.55
N SER A 134 -4.38 7.44 -20.32
CA SER A 134 -4.67 8.24 -21.51
C SER A 134 -4.83 9.74 -21.20
N PRO A 135 -4.56 10.65 -22.17
CA PRO A 135 -4.71 12.08 -21.96
C PRO A 135 -6.11 12.49 -21.47
N GLY A 136 -6.17 13.34 -20.44
CA GLY A 136 -7.42 13.88 -19.88
C GLY A 136 -8.30 12.89 -19.11
N SER A 137 -7.88 11.65 -18.98
CA SER A 137 -8.64 10.57 -18.35
C SER A 137 -8.53 10.60 -16.82
N GLU A 138 -9.54 10.06 -16.13
CA GLU A 138 -9.59 9.89 -14.68
C GLU A 138 -9.99 8.45 -14.34
N TYR A 139 -9.28 7.81 -13.41
CA TYR A 139 -9.57 6.45 -12.98
C TYR A 139 -9.36 6.24 -11.49
N THR A 140 -9.94 5.16 -10.97
CA THR A 140 -9.87 4.79 -9.56
C THR A 140 -8.81 3.71 -9.37
N ILE A 141 -7.74 4.04 -8.64
CA ILE A 141 -6.66 3.10 -8.31
C ILE A 141 -6.85 2.44 -6.94
N PHE A 142 -7.70 3.02 -6.09
CA PHE A 142 -8.08 2.44 -4.79
C PHE A 142 -9.57 2.62 -4.54
N THR A 143 -10.25 1.56 -4.11
CA THR A 143 -11.66 1.66 -3.69
C THR A 143 -11.99 0.71 -2.54
N SER A 144 -12.64 1.24 -1.51
CA SER A 144 -13.16 0.49 -0.38
C SER A 144 -14.36 -0.37 -0.79
N THR A 145 -14.40 -1.61 -0.27
CA THR A 145 -15.55 -2.51 -0.34
C THR A 145 -16.53 -2.29 0.80
N THR A 146 -16.09 -1.64 1.88
CA THR A 146 -16.88 -1.48 3.10
C THR A 146 -17.34 -0.03 3.25
N ASN A 147 -18.31 0.21 4.12
CA ASN A 147 -18.67 1.57 4.55
C ASN A 147 -17.66 2.15 5.55
N LYS A 148 -16.48 1.52 5.67
CA LYS A 148 -15.38 2.03 6.46
C LYS A 148 -14.46 2.82 5.56
N ASP A 149 -13.91 3.87 6.14
CA ASP A 149 -12.80 4.57 5.55
C ASP A 149 -11.48 3.93 6.00
N TYR A 150 -10.46 4.02 5.14
CA TYR A 150 -9.12 3.47 5.38
C TYR A 150 -8.10 4.59 5.58
N THR A 151 -7.07 4.25 6.35
CA THR A 151 -5.89 5.10 6.59
C THR A 151 -4.68 4.35 6.07
N GLY A 152 -3.74 5.07 5.46
CA GLY A 152 -2.65 4.43 4.72
C GLY A 152 -1.63 5.41 4.17
N MET A 153 -0.75 4.91 3.29
CA MET A 153 0.13 5.70 2.43
C MET A 153 0.04 5.13 1.02
N ILE A 154 0.12 6.01 0.04
CA ILE A 154 0.31 5.66 -1.36
C ILE A 154 1.61 6.29 -1.83
N SER A 155 2.45 5.50 -2.49
CA SER A 155 3.65 5.95 -3.18
C SER A 155 3.39 5.88 -4.68
N LEU A 156 3.84 6.89 -5.42
CA LEU A 156 3.82 6.92 -6.87
C LEU A 156 5.23 7.20 -7.35
N ASP A 157 5.72 6.34 -8.23
CA ASP A 157 7.01 6.50 -8.90
C ASP A 157 6.76 6.64 -10.40
N GLU A 158 7.39 7.61 -11.06
CA GLU A 158 7.22 7.84 -12.49
C GLU A 158 8.04 6.83 -13.29
N VAL A 159 7.40 6.12 -14.21
CA VAL A 159 8.07 5.19 -15.12
C VAL A 159 8.48 5.95 -16.38
N GLY A 160 9.71 6.45 -16.35
CA GLY A 160 10.38 6.98 -17.54
C GLY A 160 10.60 8.49 -17.55
N SER A 161 11.73 8.91 -18.11
CA SER A 161 12.09 10.33 -18.21
C SER A 161 11.38 10.95 -19.42
N ILE A 162 10.18 11.50 -19.24
CA ILE A 162 9.55 12.27 -20.32
C ILE A 162 9.79 13.76 -20.07
N THR A 163 10.64 14.36 -20.92
CA THR A 163 10.97 15.79 -20.91
C THR A 163 9.83 16.67 -21.46
N THR A 164 8.56 16.25 -21.39
CA THR A 164 7.44 17.07 -21.84
C THR A 164 6.94 17.95 -20.71
N PRO A 165 7.01 19.29 -20.84
CA PRO A 165 6.78 20.25 -19.75
C PRO A 165 5.32 20.35 -19.24
N ASP A 166 4.39 19.54 -19.76
CA ASP A 166 2.95 19.58 -19.42
C ASP A 166 2.41 18.28 -18.80
N LEU A 167 3.29 17.31 -18.46
CA LEU A 167 2.87 16.10 -17.74
C LEU A 167 2.64 16.42 -16.26
N SER A 168 1.40 16.24 -15.82
CA SER A 168 1.05 16.28 -14.39
C SER A 168 -0.11 15.34 -14.10
N LEU A 169 -0.08 14.75 -12.91
CA LEU A 169 -1.17 13.94 -12.38
C LEU A 169 -1.92 14.70 -11.30
N THR A 170 -3.24 14.57 -11.27
CA THR A 170 -4.04 14.95 -10.11
C THR A 170 -4.49 13.68 -9.37
N LEU A 171 -4.08 13.53 -8.12
CA LEU A 171 -4.66 12.56 -7.21
C LEU A 171 -5.83 13.17 -6.45
N THR A 172 -6.97 12.50 -6.43
CA THR A 172 -8.16 12.90 -5.66
C THR A 172 -8.48 11.83 -4.63
N PHE A 173 -8.42 12.21 -3.36
CA PHE A 173 -8.78 11.37 -2.22
C PHE A 173 -10.19 11.71 -1.77
N LEU A 174 -11.08 10.72 -1.71
CA LEU A 174 -12.49 10.88 -1.38
C LEU A 174 -12.83 10.10 -0.11
N SER A 175 -13.61 10.71 0.79
CA SER A 175 -14.15 10.05 2.00
C SER A 175 -15.62 9.66 1.84
N HIS A 176 -16.13 8.78 2.72
CA HIS A 176 -17.58 8.53 2.82
C HIS A 176 -18.37 9.76 3.25
N ALA A 177 -17.77 10.66 4.02
CA ALA A 177 -18.37 11.93 4.43
C ALA A 177 -18.53 12.94 3.27
N GLY A 178 -17.98 12.64 2.09
CA GLY A 178 -18.03 13.53 0.92
C GLY A 178 -16.95 14.61 0.91
N GLU A 179 -16.01 14.56 1.86
CA GLU A 179 -14.81 15.39 1.81
C GLU A 179 -13.90 14.89 0.68
N SER A 180 -13.26 15.83 -0.01
CA SER A 180 -12.28 15.52 -1.06
C SER A 180 -11.02 16.35 -0.86
N ARG A 181 -9.87 15.74 -1.16
CA ARG A 181 -8.57 16.43 -1.20
C ARG A 181 -7.88 16.08 -2.50
N THR A 182 -7.22 17.06 -3.10
CA THR A 182 -6.53 16.91 -4.37
C THR A 182 -5.05 17.23 -4.24
N PHE A 183 -4.20 16.44 -4.86
CA PHE A 183 -2.76 16.66 -4.95
C PHE A 183 -2.37 16.71 -6.41
N VAL A 184 -1.57 17.71 -6.80
CA VAL A 184 -0.99 17.79 -8.13
C VAL A 184 0.44 17.30 -8.02
N VAL A 185 0.75 16.23 -8.74
CA VAL A 185 2.10 15.67 -8.86
C VAL A 185 2.67 16.24 -10.16
N LEU A 186 3.81 16.90 -10.03
CA LEU A 186 4.56 17.48 -11.14
C LEU A 186 5.76 16.58 -11.41
N ASN A 187 6.06 16.37 -12.70
CA ASN A 187 7.21 15.58 -13.16
C ASN A 187 8.46 15.96 -12.38
N GLU A 188 9.11 14.96 -11.79
CA GLU A 188 10.55 14.86 -11.47
C GLU A 188 10.87 14.07 -10.18
N GLN A 189 9.90 13.74 -9.31
CA GLN A 189 10.20 13.00 -8.07
C GLN A 189 9.09 12.02 -7.69
N GLY A 190 9.50 10.83 -7.26
CA GLY A 190 8.61 9.87 -6.59
C GLY A 190 7.96 10.55 -5.39
N ILE A 191 6.66 10.35 -5.21
CA ILE A 191 5.89 10.99 -4.15
C ILE A 191 5.18 9.96 -3.31
N THR A 192 5.36 10.06 -2.00
CA THR A 192 4.50 9.36 -1.05
C THR A 192 3.52 10.35 -0.42
N ILE A 193 2.28 9.90 -0.27
CA ILE A 193 1.17 10.68 0.27
C ILE A 193 0.48 9.86 1.37
N PRO A 194 0.58 10.27 2.65
CA PRO A 194 -0.24 9.69 3.69
C PRO A 194 -1.69 10.13 3.55
N PHE A 195 -2.61 9.20 3.81
CA PHE A 195 -4.04 9.46 3.75
C PHE A 195 -4.77 8.89 4.98
N THR A 196 -5.83 9.58 5.39
CA THR A 196 -6.69 9.20 6.51
C THR A 196 -8.15 9.30 6.10
N ASN A 197 -8.94 8.35 6.58
CA ASN A 197 -10.38 8.31 6.34
C ASN A 197 -10.76 8.42 4.85
N ILE A 198 -10.11 7.62 4.00
CA ILE A 198 -10.36 7.58 2.56
C ILE A 198 -11.08 6.30 2.15
N LYS A 199 -12.11 6.45 1.31
CA LYS A 199 -12.81 5.33 0.66
C LYS A 199 -12.33 5.09 -0.77
N GLU A 200 -11.79 6.10 -1.44
CA GLU A 200 -11.47 6.05 -2.86
C GLU A 200 -10.34 7.00 -3.20
N ILE A 201 -9.40 6.54 -4.01
CA ILE A 201 -8.33 7.37 -4.59
C ILE A 201 -8.47 7.30 -6.10
N ARG A 202 -8.56 8.48 -6.72
CA ARG A 202 -8.57 8.64 -8.17
C ARG A 202 -7.30 9.31 -8.65
N VAL A 203 -6.87 8.94 -9.83
CA VAL A 203 -5.78 9.57 -10.56
C VAL A 203 -6.33 10.15 -11.85
N ARG A 204 -5.90 11.35 -12.20
CA ARG A 204 -6.25 12.01 -13.45
C ARG A 204 -4.99 12.45 -14.16
N ASN A 205 -4.85 12.05 -15.41
CA ASN A 205 -3.86 12.63 -16.30
C ASN A 205 -4.35 14.01 -16.76
N ASN A 206 -3.65 15.06 -16.34
CA ASN A 206 -3.99 16.44 -16.72
C ASN A 206 -3.44 16.82 -18.10
N SER A 207 -2.54 16.00 -18.68
CA SER A 207 -2.04 16.20 -20.03
C SER A 207 -3.18 16.09 -21.03
N SER A 208 -3.12 16.93 -22.07
CA SER A 208 -4.08 16.92 -23.18
C SER A 208 -3.61 16.10 -24.38
N VAL A 209 -2.34 15.68 -24.39
CA VAL A 209 -1.68 15.10 -25.57
C VAL A 209 -0.84 13.86 -25.28
N SER A 210 -0.39 13.67 -24.04
CA SER A 210 0.52 12.58 -23.69
C SER A 210 -0.13 11.61 -22.72
N GLU A 211 0.11 10.33 -22.94
CA GLU A 211 -0.10 9.29 -21.92
C GLU A 211 0.83 9.55 -20.73
N TYR A 212 0.38 9.15 -19.53
CA TYR A 212 1.17 9.21 -18.31
C TYR A 212 1.32 7.78 -17.79
N ASP A 213 2.56 7.33 -17.71
CA ASP A 213 2.95 6.02 -17.20
C ASP A 213 3.55 6.20 -15.80
N PHE A 214 3.05 5.43 -14.83
CA PHE A 214 3.51 5.48 -13.45
C PHE A 214 3.26 4.16 -12.74
N ASP A 215 4.14 3.87 -11.79
CA ASP A 215 3.96 2.81 -10.84
C ASP A 215 3.35 3.35 -9.55
N TYR A 216 2.57 2.52 -8.85
CA TYR A 216 2.15 2.85 -7.50
C TYR A 216 2.24 1.67 -6.53
N ALA A 217 2.55 1.99 -5.28
CA ALA A 217 2.44 1.08 -4.15
C ALA A 217 1.49 1.68 -3.12
N ILE A 218 0.56 0.88 -2.59
CA ILE A 218 -0.37 1.32 -1.56
C ILE A 218 -0.33 0.40 -0.35
N CYS A 219 -0.26 1.04 0.81
CA CYS A 219 -0.38 0.38 2.09
C CYS A 219 -1.56 0.93 2.89
N VAL A 220 -2.37 0.06 3.48
CA VAL A 220 -3.48 0.42 4.35
C VAL A 220 -3.34 -0.23 5.71
N PHE A 221 -3.78 0.49 6.74
CA PHE A 221 -4.06 -0.10 8.04
C PHE A 221 -5.48 -0.62 8.06
N LEU A 222 -5.64 -1.86 8.49
CA LEU A 222 -6.96 -2.38 8.80
C LEU A 222 -7.48 -1.70 10.07
N PRO A 223 -8.63 -1.00 10.01
CA PRO A 223 -9.16 -0.28 11.15
C PRO A 223 -9.52 -1.27 12.27
N ASP A 224 -8.91 -1.11 13.44
CA ASP A 224 -9.25 -1.86 14.63
C ASP A 224 -10.57 -1.33 15.20
N PRO A 225 -11.67 -2.10 15.20
CA PRO A 225 -12.95 -1.63 15.70
C PRO A 225 -12.98 -1.46 17.22
N ALA A 226 -12.01 -2.00 17.98
CA ALA A 226 -11.98 -1.94 19.43
C ALA A 226 -11.10 -0.82 19.99
N ALA A 227 -10.15 -0.32 19.20
CA ALA A 227 -9.16 0.61 19.69
C ALA A 227 -9.45 2.01 19.12
N GLY A 228 -9.77 2.95 20.01
CA GLY A 228 -9.73 4.39 19.73
C GLY A 228 -8.29 4.86 19.52
N LYS A 229 -7.55 4.18 18.64
CA LYS A 229 -6.17 4.46 18.28
C LYS A 229 -6.14 5.82 17.60
N GLU A 230 -5.51 6.78 18.26
CA GLU A 230 -5.13 8.03 17.61
C GLU A 230 -4.11 7.69 16.51
N SER A 231 -4.55 7.71 15.26
CA SER A 231 -3.64 7.65 14.12
C SER A 231 -2.89 8.97 14.04
N LEU A 232 -1.57 8.96 14.24
CA LEU A 232 -0.72 10.11 13.96
C LEU A 232 -0.24 10.03 12.51
N CYS A 233 -1.20 9.93 11.59
CA CYS A 233 -0.98 10.11 10.16
C CYS A 233 -1.43 11.52 9.82
N SER A 234 -0.76 12.53 10.39
CA SER A 234 -1.03 13.91 10.01
C SER A 234 -0.18 14.26 8.81
N GLN A 235 -0.78 15.02 7.89
CA GLN A 235 -0.09 15.67 6.77
C GLN A 235 0.95 16.71 7.25
N ASP A 236 1.07 16.92 8.57
CA ASP A 236 2.09 17.75 9.22
C ASP A 236 3.30 16.92 9.70
N CYS A 237 3.48 15.69 9.23
CA CYS A 237 4.82 15.11 9.16
C CYS A 237 5.49 15.77 7.94
N PRO A 238 6.24 16.88 8.10
CA PRO A 238 6.97 17.45 6.97
C PRO A 238 7.87 16.36 6.39
N ASP A 239 8.14 16.41 5.08
CA ASP A 239 9.29 15.71 4.52
C ASP A 239 10.49 16.05 5.38
N ILE A 240 10.97 15.10 6.18
CA ILE A 240 12.11 15.35 7.05
C ILE A 240 13.32 15.09 6.18
N ILE A 241 13.85 16.17 5.60
CA ILE A 241 15.19 16.13 5.01
C ILE A 241 16.17 15.96 6.16
N SER A 242 16.62 14.73 6.34
CA SER A 242 17.61 14.37 7.34
C SER A 242 18.97 14.34 6.68
N PHE A 243 19.94 15.00 7.30
CA PHE A 243 21.32 14.91 6.87
C PHE A 243 22.09 13.97 7.78
N ILE A 244 22.74 12.96 7.19
CA ILE A 244 23.51 11.95 7.94
C ILE A 244 24.98 12.01 7.54
N PRO A 245 25.88 12.40 8.45
CA PRO A 245 27.31 12.45 8.16
C PRO A 245 27.91 11.09 7.78
N ALA A 246 29.03 11.12 7.05
CA ALA A 246 29.79 9.94 6.62
C ALA A 246 30.05 8.94 7.76
N ALA A 247 29.84 7.65 7.48
CA ALA A 247 30.11 6.56 8.42
C ALA A 247 29.45 6.72 9.80
N THR A 248 28.32 7.43 9.88
CA THR A 248 27.54 7.60 11.10
C THR A 248 26.18 6.91 11.01
N THR A 249 25.63 6.58 12.18
CA THR A 249 24.26 6.11 12.33
C THR A 249 23.44 7.19 13.04
N ALA A 250 22.36 7.65 12.40
CA ALA A 250 21.43 8.61 12.97
C ALA A 250 20.06 7.96 13.22
N SER A 251 19.32 8.49 14.20
CA SER A 251 17.93 8.09 14.46
C SER A 251 17.01 9.05 13.73
N ILE A 252 16.27 8.53 12.74
CA ILE A 252 15.27 9.30 11.98
C ILE A 252 13.89 9.23 12.64
N PHE A 253 13.67 8.22 13.48
CA PHE A 253 12.48 8.09 14.30
C PHE A 253 12.87 7.55 15.67
N ARG A 254 12.34 8.15 16.73
CA ARG A 254 12.46 7.65 18.10
C ARG A 254 11.15 7.91 18.86
N GLY A 255 10.47 6.82 19.19
CA GLY A 255 9.28 6.84 20.03
C GLY A 255 9.55 7.33 21.45
N LYS A 256 8.50 7.72 22.17
CA LYS A 256 8.62 8.08 23.60
C LYS A 256 9.02 6.86 24.43
N LYS A 257 9.64 7.09 25.59
CA LYS A 257 10.18 6.02 26.45
C LYS A 257 9.10 4.98 26.80
N CYS A 258 9.39 3.71 26.53
CA CYS A 258 8.58 2.51 26.83
C CYS A 258 7.35 2.27 25.94
N GLU A 259 7.18 3.02 24.85
CA GLU A 259 6.11 2.81 23.88
C GLU A 259 6.59 1.99 22.68
N SER A 260 5.69 1.19 22.11
CA SER A 260 5.88 0.50 20.83
C SER A 260 5.02 1.17 19.77
N TYR A 261 5.58 1.31 18.57
CA TYR A 261 4.91 1.95 17.44
C TYR A 261 4.84 0.98 16.28
N SER A 262 3.70 1.04 15.59
CA SER A 262 3.46 0.32 14.35
C SER A 262 3.04 1.35 13.31
N GLY A 263 3.47 1.19 12.07
CA GLY A 263 3.35 2.26 11.09
C GLY A 263 3.97 1.88 9.76
N MET A 264 4.15 2.89 8.91
CA MET A 264 4.82 2.76 7.64
C MET A 264 5.83 3.91 7.49
N LEU A 265 6.97 3.59 6.91
CA LEU A 265 8.04 4.52 6.57
C LEU A 265 8.16 4.56 5.05
N SER A 266 8.07 5.73 4.44
CA SER A 266 8.60 5.97 3.10
C SER A 266 9.94 6.65 3.23
N ILE A 267 10.95 6.15 2.51
CA ILE A 267 12.29 6.72 2.51
C ILE A 267 12.92 6.62 1.14
N GLU A 268 13.52 7.72 0.71
CA GLU A 268 14.32 7.83 -0.51
C GLU A 268 15.70 8.35 -0.13
N SER A 269 16.74 7.74 -0.72
CA SER A 269 18.11 8.24 -0.59
C SER A 269 18.51 9.02 -1.84
N LEU A 270 18.85 10.30 -1.68
CA LEU A 270 19.08 11.19 -2.81
C LEU A 270 20.51 11.11 -3.37
N ASP A 271 21.48 10.77 -2.51
CA ASP A 271 22.90 10.96 -2.82
C ASP A 271 23.68 9.64 -2.86
N GLU A 272 23.45 8.75 -1.89
CA GLU A 272 24.32 7.58 -1.63
C GLU A 272 23.53 6.41 -1.01
N PRO A 273 24.01 5.16 -1.11
CA PRO A 273 23.32 4.03 -0.52
C PRO A 273 23.30 4.11 1.02
N ILE A 274 22.21 3.59 1.61
CA ILE A 274 22.00 3.58 3.05
C ILE A 274 21.60 2.22 3.60
N THR A 275 21.89 1.99 4.88
CA THR A 275 21.31 0.89 5.64
C THR A 275 20.28 1.41 6.64
N ILE A 276 19.06 0.90 6.54
CA ILE A 276 17.94 1.18 7.46
C ILE A 276 17.81 0.03 8.46
N LYS A 277 17.63 0.37 9.73
CA LYS A 277 17.53 -0.58 10.83
C LYS A 277 16.39 -0.25 11.76
N PHE A 278 15.50 -1.22 11.95
CA PHE A 278 14.37 -1.12 12.88
C PHE A 278 14.75 -1.71 14.24
N ILE A 279 14.65 -0.91 15.30
CA ILE A 279 14.94 -1.34 16.67
C ILE A 279 13.62 -1.64 17.39
N PRO A 280 13.42 -2.90 17.82
CA PRO A 280 12.18 -3.29 18.50
C PRO A 280 12.09 -2.70 19.91
N ALA A 281 10.86 -2.45 20.37
CA ALA A 281 10.60 -1.94 21.72
C ALA A 281 10.96 -2.95 22.81
N LYS A 282 10.84 -4.25 22.52
CA LYS A 282 11.28 -5.37 23.36
C LYS A 282 12.54 -6.01 22.79
N PRO A 283 13.46 -6.56 23.63
CA PRO A 283 14.63 -7.26 23.13
C PRO A 283 14.21 -8.43 22.22
N SER A 284 14.45 -8.28 20.92
CA SER A 284 14.35 -9.36 19.94
C SER A 284 15.74 -9.62 19.36
N LYS A 285 16.00 -10.89 19.00
CA LYS A 285 17.19 -11.24 18.22
C LYS A 285 17.05 -10.81 16.76
N ASP A 286 15.81 -10.62 16.32
CA ASP A 286 15.47 -10.30 14.94
C ASP A 286 15.40 -8.78 14.81
N ARG A 287 16.39 -8.21 14.11
CA ARG A 287 16.41 -6.82 13.68
C ARG A 287 16.20 -6.82 12.18
N LEU A 288 15.21 -6.07 11.72
CA LEU A 288 15.02 -5.86 10.29
C LEU A 288 16.04 -4.84 9.81
N ILE A 289 16.80 -5.23 8.79
CA ILE A 289 17.87 -4.44 8.18
C ILE A 289 17.59 -4.44 6.68
N PHE A 290 17.49 -3.25 6.10
CA PHE A 290 17.30 -3.04 4.67
C PHE A 290 18.49 -2.22 4.15
N ALA A 291 18.99 -2.58 2.98
CA ALA A 291 19.93 -1.75 2.22
C ALA A 291 19.15 -1.08 1.08
N LEU A 292 19.32 0.22 0.92
CA LEU A 292 18.66 1.02 -0.11
C LEU A 292 19.73 1.65 -1.01
N GLU A 293 19.54 1.54 -2.32
CA GLU A 293 20.40 2.16 -3.33
C GLU A 293 19.98 3.62 -3.59
N VAL A 294 20.82 4.37 -4.31
CA VAL A 294 20.58 5.80 -4.61
C VAL A 294 19.42 5.97 -5.57
N GLY A 295 18.55 6.95 -5.31
CA GLY A 295 17.41 7.31 -6.15
C GLY A 295 16.22 6.36 -6.05
N ASN A 296 16.30 5.34 -5.20
CA ASN A 296 15.19 4.43 -4.97
C ASN A 296 14.39 4.87 -3.74
N SER A 297 13.08 5.00 -3.91
CA SER A 297 12.13 5.12 -2.81
C SER A 297 11.69 3.72 -2.36
N ILE A 298 11.50 3.54 -1.05
CA ILE A 298 10.87 2.32 -0.53
C ILE A 298 9.85 2.67 0.56
N THR A 299 8.69 2.02 0.49
CA THR A 299 7.68 2.06 1.56
C THR A 299 7.72 0.76 2.37
N ILE A 300 8.06 0.88 3.66
CA ILE A 300 8.27 -0.25 4.57
C ILE A 300 7.24 -0.19 5.72
N PRO A 301 6.32 -1.16 5.82
CA PRO A 301 5.51 -1.34 7.02
C PRO A 301 6.38 -1.87 8.17
N PHE A 302 6.12 -1.41 9.39
CA PHE A 302 6.83 -1.85 10.58
C PHE A 302 5.89 -2.03 11.76
N GLU A 303 6.23 -2.97 12.65
CA GLU A 303 5.47 -3.26 13.87
C GLU A 303 6.38 -3.31 15.10
N ASN A 304 5.86 -2.85 16.24
CA ASN A 304 6.52 -2.94 17.55
C ASN A 304 7.94 -2.34 17.58
N VAL A 305 8.13 -1.22 16.86
CA VAL A 305 9.38 -0.49 16.74
C VAL A 305 9.40 0.68 17.72
N LYS A 306 10.53 0.90 18.38
CA LYS A 306 10.75 2.09 19.22
C LYS A 306 11.66 3.12 18.57
N GLU A 307 12.49 2.71 17.63
CA GLU A 307 13.50 3.56 17.00
C GLU A 307 13.82 3.02 15.62
N ILE A 308 13.91 3.91 14.64
CA ILE A 308 14.40 3.62 13.30
C ILE A 308 15.70 4.39 13.12
N GLN A 309 16.74 3.66 12.72
CA GLN A 309 18.07 4.19 12.50
C GLN A 309 18.45 4.04 11.03
N VAL A 310 19.17 5.03 10.52
CA VAL A 310 19.79 4.97 9.20
C VAL A 310 21.28 5.15 9.35
N THR A 311 22.04 4.35 8.61
CA THR A 311 23.50 4.41 8.56
C THR A 311 23.92 4.86 7.17
N ASN A 312 24.75 5.90 7.12
CA ASN A 312 25.47 6.28 5.92
C ASN A 312 26.65 5.32 5.77
N ASP A 313 26.53 4.37 4.84
CA ASP A 313 27.58 3.37 4.57
C ASP A 313 28.63 3.90 3.56
N SER A 314 28.42 5.10 3.02
CA SER A 314 29.29 5.73 2.05
C SER A 314 30.45 6.51 2.69
N ALA A 315 31.45 6.78 1.86
CA ALA A 315 32.58 7.65 2.19
C ALA A 315 32.28 9.14 1.96
N VAL A 316 31.09 9.48 1.42
CA VAL A 316 30.66 10.86 1.21
C VAL A 316 30.31 11.54 2.53
N ASP A 317 30.75 12.79 2.66
CA ASP A 317 30.72 13.59 3.90
C ASP A 317 29.33 13.67 4.55
N GLU A 318 28.26 13.73 3.75
CA GLU A 318 26.88 13.86 4.21
C GLU A 318 25.92 13.32 3.15
N ILE A 319 24.83 12.70 3.59
CA ILE A 319 23.76 12.21 2.71
C ILE A 319 22.44 12.89 3.05
N SER A 320 21.67 13.21 2.02
CA SER A 320 20.34 13.79 2.13
C SER A 320 19.28 12.70 1.98
N LEU A 321 18.35 12.64 2.92
CA LEU A 321 17.26 11.66 2.92
C LEU A 321 15.91 12.35 2.94
N GLN A 322 14.99 11.94 2.07
CA GLN A 322 13.59 12.32 2.18
C GLN A 322 12.82 11.22 2.90
N THR A 323 12.14 11.57 4.00
CA THR A 323 11.41 10.60 4.82
C THR A 323 10.00 11.05 5.14
N GLN A 324 9.06 10.11 5.08
CA GLN A 324 7.68 10.29 5.50
C GLN A 324 7.21 9.14 6.39
N PHE A 325 6.36 9.46 7.36
CA PHE A 325 5.89 8.52 8.36
C PHE A 325 4.37 8.57 8.49
N CYS A 326 3.75 7.40 8.67
CA CYS A 326 2.39 7.26 9.16
C CYS A 326 2.43 6.23 10.29
N VAL A 327 2.25 6.69 11.54
CA VAL A 327 2.48 5.88 12.75
C VAL A 327 1.27 5.83 13.67
N PHE A 328 1.17 4.71 14.38
CA PHE A 328 0.15 4.42 15.37
C PHE A 328 0.84 4.10 16.67
N LEU A 329 0.35 4.72 17.74
CA LEU A 329 0.74 4.33 19.08
C LEU A 329 0.08 2.99 19.41
N GLU A 330 0.88 1.99 19.76
CA GLU A 330 0.32 0.79 20.38
C GLU A 330 0.11 1.07 21.87
N ASP A 331 -1.15 1.22 22.26
CA ASP A 331 -1.47 1.36 23.67
C ASP A 331 -1.16 0.05 24.40
N ASN A 332 -0.11 0.04 25.21
CA ASN A 332 0.22 -1.09 26.08
C ASN A 332 -0.63 -1.09 27.38
N SER A 333 -1.62 -0.18 27.50
CA SER A 333 -2.43 -0.02 28.72
C SER A 333 -3.51 -1.09 28.94
N THR A 334 -3.81 -1.94 27.95
CA THR A 334 -4.67 -3.13 28.12
C THR A 334 -3.97 -4.32 28.77
N LYS A 335 -2.86 -4.10 29.50
CA LYS A 335 -2.52 -4.96 30.65
C LYS A 335 -3.43 -4.65 31.84
N SER A 336 -4.72 -4.87 31.68
CA SER A 336 -5.68 -4.95 32.78
C SER A 336 -5.79 -6.40 33.25
N TYR A 337 -4.96 -6.74 34.25
CA TYR A 337 -5.13 -7.78 35.28
C TYR A 337 -6.32 -8.76 35.15
N ARG A 338 -6.04 -10.02 34.77
CA ARG A 338 -6.15 -11.22 35.62
C ARG A 338 -5.77 -12.50 34.88
#